data_AF-A0A1A9KE02-F1
#
_entry.id   AF-A0A1A9KE02-F1
#
_cell.length_a   1.000
_cell.length_b   1.000
_cell.length_c   1.000
_cell.angle_alpha   90.00
_cell.angle_beta   90.00
_cell.angle_gamma   90.00
#
_symmetry.space_group_name_H-M   'P 1'
#
loop_
_entity.id
_entity.type
_entity.pdbx_description
1 polymer ?
#
loop_
_entity_poly.entity_id
_entity_poly.type
_entity_poly.pdbx_seq_one_letter_code
_entity_poly.pdbx_strand_id
1 'polypeptide(L)'
;MENFADWGFFHTAVPTYVGGSMCFGWGSNSPRARATDLATLRQRLHDSGLATRYYNTEVHQAAFALPQYMRALVDAGMSGADS
;
A
#
# COMPACT_ATOMS: atom_id res chain seq x y z
N MET A 1 19.66 4.90 -10.15
CA MET A 1 19.76 4.59 -8.70
C MET A 1 18.38 4.12 -8.27
N GLU A 2 18.10 2.83 -8.46
CA GLU A 2 16.86 2.24 -7.96
C GLU A 2 17.01 2.03 -6.45
N ASN A 3 16.36 2.90 -5.67
CA ASN A 3 16.57 2.93 -4.22
C ASN A 3 15.90 1.75 -3.48
N PHE A 4 14.88 1.13 -4.07
CA PHE A 4 14.09 0.06 -3.45
C PHE A 4 13.73 -1.03 -4.46
N ALA A 5 13.84 -2.30 -4.05
CA ALA A 5 13.53 -3.47 -4.88
C ALA A 5 12.02 -3.68 -5.11
N ASP A 6 11.17 -3.12 -4.25
CA ASP A 6 9.71 -3.13 -4.35
C ASP A 6 9.19 -1.71 -4.07
N TRP A 7 8.52 -1.08 -5.02
CA TRP A 7 7.96 0.25 -4.85
C TRP A 7 6.56 0.36 -5.45
N GLY A 8 5.82 1.40 -5.06
CA GLY A 8 4.50 1.69 -5.58
C GLY A 8 3.73 2.64 -4.68
N PHE A 9 2.42 2.41 -4.57
CA PHE A 9 1.53 3.22 -3.75
C PHE A 9 0.53 2.36 -2.98
N PHE A 10 0.03 2.90 -1.88
CA PHE A 10 -1.22 2.50 -1.25
C PHE A 10 -2.10 3.73 -1.06
N HIS A 11 -3.40 3.55 -0.83
CA HIS A 11 -4.32 4.68 -0.75
C HIS A 11 -5.37 4.55 0.36
N THR A 12 -5.93 5.69 0.75
CA THR A 12 -7.07 5.77 1.68
C THR A 12 -7.95 6.98 1.35
N ALA A 13 -9.23 6.93 1.72
CA ALA A 13 -10.10 8.09 1.67
C ALA A 13 -9.94 8.92 2.96
N VAL A 14 -9.41 10.14 2.84
CA VAL A 14 -9.29 11.08 3.96
C VAL A 14 -10.37 12.15 3.79
N PRO A 15 -11.41 12.22 4.65
CA PRO A 15 -12.58 13.07 4.40
C PRO A 15 -12.29 14.56 4.19
N THR A 16 -11.22 15.07 4.80
CA THR A 16 -10.82 16.48 4.70
C THR A 16 -9.89 16.77 3.53
N TYR A 17 -9.43 15.75 2.79
CA TYR A 17 -8.74 15.94 1.52
C TYR A 17 -9.70 15.77 0.35
N VAL A 18 -9.96 16.89 -0.33
CA VAL A 18 -10.82 16.94 -1.51
C VAL A 18 -10.20 16.12 -2.65
N GLY A 19 -11.03 15.37 -3.38
CA GLY A 19 -10.60 14.61 -4.57
C GLY A 19 -10.60 13.09 -4.42
N GLY A 20 -11.08 12.55 -3.30
CA GLY A 20 -11.29 11.11 -3.12
C GLY A 20 -10.13 10.42 -2.40
N SER A 21 -9.48 9.46 -3.07
CA SER A 21 -8.39 8.69 -2.44
C SER A 21 -7.09 9.50 -2.41
N MET A 22 -6.51 9.64 -1.21
CA MET A 22 -5.14 10.09 -1.02
C MET A 22 -4.19 8.92 -1.20
N CYS A 23 -3.17 9.07 -2.05
CA CYS A 23 -2.12 8.09 -2.27
C CYS A 23 -0.88 8.38 -1.42
N PHE A 24 -0.23 7.32 -0.95
CA PHE A 24 1.03 7.35 -0.22
C PHE A 24 2.07 6.57 -1.00
N GLY A 25 3.26 7.16 -1.20
CA GLY A 25 4.39 6.46 -1.80
C GLY A 25 4.88 5.33 -0.90
N TRP A 26 5.19 4.19 -1.49
CA TRP A 26 5.68 2.98 -0.80
C TRP A 26 6.99 2.51 -1.43
N GLY A 27 7.93 2.10 -0.60
CA GLY A 27 9.22 1.52 -1.02
C GLY A 27 9.74 0.54 0.03
N SER A 28 10.24 -0.61 -0.41
CA SER A 28 10.87 -1.64 0.41
C SER A 28 11.99 -2.33 -0.35
N ASN A 29 13.01 -2.81 0.37
CA ASN A 29 14.03 -3.69 -0.19
C ASN A 29 13.56 -5.15 -0.30
N SER A 30 12.31 -5.44 0.08
CA SER A 30 11.73 -6.78 0.03
C SER A 30 10.32 -6.73 -0.56
N PRO A 31 10.01 -7.55 -1.58
CA PRO A 31 8.67 -7.64 -2.15
C PRO A 31 7.66 -8.27 -1.16
N ARG A 32 8.15 -8.89 -0.08
CA ARG A 32 7.31 -9.58 0.89
C ARG A 32 6.53 -8.63 1.79
N ALA A 33 6.97 -7.38 1.92
CA ALA A 33 6.42 -6.46 2.92
C ALA A 33 4.94 -6.15 2.66
N ARG A 34 4.59 -5.70 1.44
CA ARG A 34 3.19 -5.43 1.04
C ARG A 34 2.38 -6.68 0.68
N ALA A 35 3.05 -7.82 0.52
CA ALA A 35 2.44 -9.12 0.25
C ALA A 35 2.28 -10.01 1.50
N THR A 36 2.35 -9.41 2.71
CA THR A 36 2.12 -10.14 3.96
C THR A 36 0.69 -10.69 3.99
N ASP A 37 0.53 -11.98 4.31
CA ASP A 37 -0.77 -12.62 4.35
C ASP A 37 -1.64 -12.10 5.51
N LEU A 38 -2.95 -12.22 5.34
CA LEU A 38 -3.93 -11.67 6.29
C LEU A 38 -3.85 -12.32 7.68
N ALA A 39 -3.46 -13.59 7.79
CA ALA A 39 -3.32 -14.26 9.08
C ALA A 39 -2.14 -13.69 9.87
N THR A 40 -1.00 -13.49 9.21
CA THR A 40 0.17 -12.81 9.80
C THR A 40 -0.17 -11.38 10.23
N LEU A 41 -0.91 -10.63 9.42
CA LEU A 41 -1.34 -9.26 9.77
C LEU A 41 -2.24 -9.25 11.02
N ARG A 42 -3.19 -10.19 11.11
CA ARG A 42 -4.10 -10.31 12.27
C ARG A 42 -3.34 -10.64 13.54
N GLN A 43 -2.39 -11.57 13.47
CA GLN A 43 -1.53 -11.90 14.60
C GLN A 43 -0.74 -10.68 15.07
N ARG A 44 -0.12 -9.93 14.15
CA ARG A 44 0.64 -8.72 14.48
C ARG A 44 -0.22 -7.63 15.11
N LEU A 45 -1.42 -7.40 14.58
CA LEU A 45 -2.35 -6.41 15.15
C LEU A 45 -2.77 -6.82 16.57
N HIS A 46 -3.11 -8.09 16.78
CA HIS A 46 -3.41 -8.63 18.11
C HIS A 46 -2.24 -8.41 19.09
N ASP A 47 -1.03 -8.83 18.71
CA ASP A 47 0.15 -8.76 19.57
C ASP A 47 0.60 -7.33 19.85
N SER A 48 0.26 -6.38 18.97
CA SER A 48 0.56 -4.95 19.16
C SER A 48 -0.28 -4.29 20.25
N GLY A 49 -1.44 -4.85 20.61
CA GLY A 49 -2.40 -4.22 21.54
C GLY A 49 -3.02 -2.91 21.04
N LEU A 50 -2.87 -2.56 19.75
CA LEU A 50 -3.39 -1.31 19.19
C LEU A 50 -4.91 -1.34 19.05
N ALA A 51 -5.60 -0.41 19.71
CA ALA A 51 -7.00 -0.11 19.45
C ALA A 51 -7.11 0.98 18.38
N THR A 52 -7.71 0.65 17.23
CA THR A 52 -7.77 1.54 16.07
C THR A 52 -9.23 1.76 15.62
N ARG A 53 -9.51 2.92 15.02
CA ARG A 53 -10.86 3.31 14.56
C ARG A 53 -11.07 3.17 13.05
N TYR A 54 -9.98 3.19 12.28
CA TYR A 54 -10.00 3.14 10.81
C TYR A 54 -9.24 1.93 10.30
N TYR A 55 -8.01 1.75 10.81
CA TYR A 55 -7.18 0.61 10.46
C TYR A 55 -7.84 -0.71 10.91
N ASN A 56 -7.81 -1.70 10.02
CA ASN A 56 -7.90 -3.12 10.35
C ASN A 56 -7.10 -3.87 9.28
N THR A 57 -6.96 -5.18 9.43
CA THR A 57 -6.07 -5.97 8.57
C THR A 57 -6.58 -6.09 7.13
N GLU A 58 -7.89 -6.05 6.94
CA GLU A 58 -8.57 -6.10 5.66
C GLU A 58 -8.41 -4.75 4.93
N VAL A 59 -8.56 -3.64 5.66
CA VAL A 59 -8.29 -2.28 5.16
C VAL A 59 -6.81 -2.14 4.79
N HIS A 60 -5.89 -2.70 5.59
CA HIS A 60 -4.47 -2.70 5.27
C HIS A 60 -4.19 -3.40 3.93
N GLN A 61 -4.74 -4.61 3.75
CA GLN A 61 -4.55 -5.37 2.51
C GLN A 61 -5.21 -4.66 1.32
N ALA A 62 -6.42 -4.16 1.50
CA ALA A 62 -7.17 -3.45 0.46
C ALA A 62 -6.52 -2.11 0.06
N ALA A 63 -5.78 -1.45 0.96
CA ALA A 63 -5.11 -0.18 0.65
C ALA A 63 -4.09 -0.29 -0.50
N PHE A 64 -3.54 -1.49 -0.75
CA PHE A 64 -2.64 -1.75 -1.88
C PHE A 64 -3.38 -2.12 -3.18
N ALA A 65 -4.71 -2.31 -3.14
CA ALA A 65 -5.51 -2.60 -4.31
C ALA A 65 -5.84 -1.30 -5.07
N LEU A 66 -4.98 -0.95 -6.03
CA LEU A 66 -5.10 0.30 -6.76
C LEU A 66 -6.24 0.28 -7.81
N PRO A 67 -7.06 1.35 -7.92
CA PRO A 67 -7.97 1.55 -9.04
C PRO A 67 -7.24 1.52 -10.39
N GLN A 68 -7.95 1.11 -11.45
CA GLN A 68 -7.32 0.86 -12.77
C GLN A 68 -6.56 2.07 -13.34
N TYR A 69 -7.06 3.29 -13.14
CA TYR A 69 -6.36 4.49 -13.62
C TYR A 69 -5.02 4.72 -12.90
N MET A 70 -4.91 4.34 -11.62
CA MET A 70 -3.65 4.40 -10.87
C MET A 70 -2.71 3.28 -11.30
N ARG A 71 -3.24 2.06 -11.49
CA ARG A 71 -2.47 0.92 -11.98
C ARG A 71 -1.77 1.23 -13.29
N ALA A 72 -2.50 1.79 -14.26
CA ALA A 72 -1.93 2.18 -15.54
C ALA A 72 -0.74 3.15 -15.40
N LEU A 73 -0.81 4.11 -14.47
CA LEU A 73 0.27 5.07 -14.23
C LEU A 73 1.47 4.43 -13.53
N VAL A 74 1.23 3.56 -12.54
CA VAL A 74 2.29 2.83 -11.83
C VAL A 74 3.00 1.87 -12.78
N ASP A 75 2.26 1.09 -13.55
CA ASP A 75 2.80 0.12 -14.49
C ASP A 75 3.64 0.83 -15.57
N ALA A 76 3.19 1.99 -16.06
CA ALA A 76 3.97 2.83 -16.98
C ALA A 76 5.28 3.36 -16.34
N GLY A 77 5.22 3.79 -15.07
CA GLY A 77 6.39 4.23 -14.32
C GLY A 77 7.38 3.10 -14.02
N MET A 78 6.89 1.88 -13.78
CA MET A 78 7.73 0.68 -13.61
C MET A 78 8.38 0.26 -14.92
N SER A 79 7.65 0.30 -16.05
CA SER A 79 8.18 -0.06 -17.36
C SER A 79 9.23 0.93 -17.88
N GLY A 80 9.16 2.20 -17.47
CA GLY A 80 10.12 3.25 -17.84
C GLY A 80 11.39 3.27 -16.99
N ALA A 81 11.47 2.46 -15.92
CA ALA A 81 12.68 2.33 -15.09
C ALA A 81 13.71 1.34 -15.68
N ASP A 82 13.28 0.51 -16.64
CA ASP A 82 14.09 -0.50 -17.32
C ASP A 82 14.73 0.02 -18.64
N SER A 83 14.78 1.35 -18.86
CA SER A 83 15.30 2.01 -20.08
C SER A 83 16.56 2.84 -19.85
#